data_AF-A0A971PKD8-F1
#
_entry.id   AF-A0A971PKD8-F1
#
_cell.length_a   1.000
_cell.length_b   1.000
_cell.length_c   1.000
_cell.angle_alpha   90.00
_cell.angle_beta   90.00
_cell.angle_gamma   90.00
#
_symmetry.space_group_name_H-M   'P 1'
#
loop_
_entity.id
_entity.type
_entity.pdbx_description
1 polymer ?
#
loop_
_entity_poly.entity_id
_entity_poly.type
_entity_poly.pdbx_seq_one_letter_code
_entity_poly.pdbx_strand_id
1 'polypeptide(L)'
;MWRDELQAWMIARDSATPAELLRNARHESHPALWHVPLYGVSRATRDPRGMQLLHLCIATGAVCLFVRAAPFSRVQKVLCALGYFPLFEYGIISRSYSLGMALLFLFCALCCMRADIIWIACTLALLCQTNLIGLLLAVCAAV
;
A
#
# COMPACT_ATOMS: atom_id res chain seq x y z
N MET A 1 8.48 7.63 14.98
CA MET A 1 8.49 6.45 14.10
C MET A 1 8.53 5.22 14.97
N TRP A 2 7.85 4.18 14.53
CA TRP A 2 7.74 2.90 15.21
C TRP A 2 8.90 1.99 14.78
N ARG A 3 9.19 0.98 15.60
CA ARG A 3 10.32 0.07 15.37
C ARG A 3 10.20 -0.66 14.04
N ASP A 4 9.00 -1.09 13.70
CA ASP A 4 8.65 -1.84 12.49
C ASP A 4 8.67 -0.96 11.23
N GLU A 5 8.37 0.35 11.35
CA GLU A 5 8.61 1.33 10.28
C GLU A 5 10.11 1.47 9.98
N LEU A 6 10.92 1.64 11.03
CA LEU A 6 12.36 1.83 10.89
C LEU A 6 13.05 0.57 10.36
N GLN A 7 12.61 -0.62 10.75
CA GLN A 7 13.11 -1.88 10.21
C GLN A 7 12.93 -1.94 8.69
N ALA A 8 11.73 -1.66 8.19
CA ALA A 8 11.44 -1.66 6.76
C ALA A 8 12.27 -0.60 6.01
N TRP A 9 12.40 0.59 6.61
CA TRP A 9 13.27 1.64 6.07
C TRP A 9 14.74 1.21 5.98
N MET A 10 15.28 0.58 7.02
CA MET A 10 16.68 0.13 7.05
C MET A 10 16.94 -0.96 6.01
N ILE A 11 16.04 -1.93 5.85
CA ILE A 11 16.14 -2.94 4.78
C ILE A 11 16.22 -2.27 3.41
N ALA A 12 15.34 -1.30 3.14
CA ALA A 12 15.32 -0.56 1.88
C ALA A 12 16.52 0.36 1.67
N ARG A 13 17.03 1.01 2.72
CA ARG A 13 18.17 1.93 2.67
C ARG A 13 19.49 1.19 2.51
N ASP A 14 19.67 0.11 3.27
CA ASP A 14 20.96 -0.58 3.41
C ASP A 14 21.15 -1.68 2.35
N SER A 15 20.15 -1.95 1.51
CA SER A 15 20.31 -2.78 0.32
C SER A 15 21.03 -2.00 -0.79
N ALA A 16 22.06 -2.60 -1.39
CA ALA A 16 22.83 -1.98 -2.48
C ALA A 16 22.17 -2.21 -3.85
N THR A 17 21.44 -3.33 -4.01
CA THR A 17 20.77 -3.70 -5.26
C THR A 17 19.33 -4.15 -5.03
N PRO A 18 18.45 -4.11 -6.05
CA PRO A 18 17.10 -4.68 -5.94
C PRO A 18 17.09 -6.18 -5.62
N ALA A 19 18.06 -6.94 -6.09
CA ALA A 19 18.18 -8.36 -5.77
C ALA A 19 18.52 -8.57 -4.28
N GLU A 20 19.42 -7.75 -3.74
CA GLU A 20 19.73 -7.75 -2.31
C GLU A 20 18.54 -7.29 -1.46
N LEU A 21 17.76 -6.32 -1.94
CA LEU A 21 16.52 -5.89 -1.29
C LEU A 21 15.55 -7.06 -1.11
N LEU A 22 15.29 -7.82 -2.18
CA LEU A 22 14.41 -8.99 -2.12
C LEU A 22 14.98 -10.08 -1.21
N ARG A 23 16.31 -10.29 -1.24
CA ARG A 23 16.99 -11.22 -0.35
C ARG A 23 16.90 -10.81 1.11
N ASN A 24 16.95 -9.52 1.43
CA ASN A 24 16.85 -9.04 2.80
C ASN A 24 15.39 -9.06 3.28
N ALA A 25 14.45 -8.68 2.41
CA ALA A 25 13.01 -8.67 2.70
C ALA A 25 12.42 -10.07 2.92
N ARG A 26 13.03 -11.14 2.39
CA ARG A 26 12.55 -12.53 2.59
C ARG A 26 12.47 -12.98 4.05
N HIS A 27 13.20 -12.30 4.93
CA HIS A 27 13.23 -12.60 6.37
C HIS A 27 12.11 -11.89 7.13
N GLU A 28 11.36 -11.00 6.47
CA GLU A 28 10.13 -10.46 6.99
C GLU A 28 8.95 -11.39 6.74
N SER A 29 7.93 -11.29 7.60
CA SER A 29 6.67 -12.02 7.46
C SER A 29 5.78 -11.50 6.32
N HIS A 30 6.12 -10.35 5.72
CA HIS A 30 5.32 -9.69 4.70
C HIS A 30 6.00 -9.73 3.33
N PRO A 31 5.25 -9.79 2.22
CA PRO A 31 5.86 -9.82 0.89
C PRO A 31 6.55 -8.48 0.55
N ALA A 32 7.47 -8.53 -0.40
CA ALA A 32 8.47 -7.48 -0.60
C ALA A 32 7.95 -6.18 -1.25
N LEU A 33 6.68 -6.11 -1.65
CA LEU A 33 6.17 -4.99 -2.45
C LEU A 33 6.35 -3.63 -1.76
N TRP A 34 6.16 -3.57 -0.45
CA TRP A 34 6.34 -2.33 0.32
C TRP A 34 7.79 -1.81 0.28
N HIS A 35 8.78 -2.70 0.22
CA HIS A 35 10.19 -2.33 0.22
C HIS A 35 10.64 -1.71 -1.11
N VAL A 36 9.96 -2.00 -2.22
CA VAL A 36 10.31 -1.49 -3.56
C VAL A 36 10.22 0.04 -3.66
N PRO A 37 9.09 0.70 -3.33
CA PRO A 37 9.03 2.16 -3.37
C PRO A 37 9.90 2.79 -2.29
N LEU A 38 10.09 2.15 -1.12
CA LEU A 38 11.04 2.62 -0.10
C LEU A 38 12.47 2.63 -0.61
N TYR A 39 12.87 1.60 -1.37
CA TYR A 39 14.19 1.53 -1.98
C TYR A 39 14.41 2.70 -2.94
N GLY A 40 13.39 3.04 -3.75
CA GLY A 40 13.42 4.23 -4.61
C GLY A 40 13.63 5.52 -3.82
N VAL A 41 12.85 5.73 -2.76
CA VAL A 41 12.99 6.91 -1.89
C VAL A 41 14.35 6.95 -1.20
N SER A 42 14.88 5.80 -0.78
CA SER A 42 16.17 5.72 -0.11
C SER A 42 17.37 6.09 -0.99
N ARG A 43 17.20 6.03 -2.34
CA ARG A 43 18.19 6.54 -3.29
C ARG A 43 18.23 8.07 -3.35
N ALA A 44 17.14 8.75 -2.99
CA ALA A 44 17.06 10.21 -2.96
C ALA A 44 17.39 10.80 -1.58
N THR A 45 17.05 10.10 -0.50
CA THR A 45 17.32 10.57 0.87
C THR A 45 17.58 9.41 1.82
N ARG A 46 18.45 9.62 2.82
CA ARG A 46 18.68 8.67 3.92
C ARG A 46 17.77 8.92 5.13
N ASP A 47 17.05 10.03 5.14
CA ASP A 47 16.12 10.40 6.21
C ASP A 47 14.83 9.56 6.13
N PRO A 48 14.49 8.78 7.16
CA PRO A 48 13.25 7.98 7.19
C PRO A 48 11.97 8.82 7.06
N ARG A 49 12.02 10.14 7.23
CA ARG A 49 10.87 11.01 6.97
C ARG A 49 10.42 10.96 5.52
N GLY A 50 11.31 10.62 4.58
CA GLY A 50 10.96 10.39 3.18
C GLY A 50 9.94 9.26 3.00
N MET A 51 10.05 8.18 3.79
CA MET A 51 9.07 7.11 3.82
C MET A 51 7.71 7.59 4.32
N GLN A 52 7.68 8.40 5.38
CA GLN A 52 6.41 8.93 5.90
C GLN A 52 5.70 9.82 4.88
N LEU A 53 6.46 10.63 4.12
CA LEU A 53 5.89 11.44 3.05
C LEU A 53 5.34 10.57 1.91
N LEU A 54 6.10 9.57 1.46
CA LEU A 54 5.63 8.61 0.47
C LEU A 54 4.35 7.91 0.93
N HIS A 55 4.34 7.42 2.17
CA HIS A 55 3.22 6.75 2.78
C HIS A 55 1.98 7.66 2.84
N LEU A 56 2.16 8.90 3.29
CA LEU A 56 1.09 9.90 3.34
C LEU A 56 0.52 10.17 1.94
N CYS A 57 1.36 10.26 0.91
CA CYS A 57 0.91 10.40 -0.47
C CYS A 57 0.06 9.19 -0.92
N ILE A 58 0.48 7.96 -0.60
CA ILE A 58 -0.26 6.74 -0.94
C ILE A 58 -1.61 6.70 -0.21
N ALA A 59 -1.62 6.93 1.11
CA ALA A 59 -2.84 6.93 1.91
C ALA A 59 -3.82 8.03 1.47
N THR A 60 -3.32 9.24 1.21
CA THR A 60 -4.14 10.35 0.69
C THR A 60 -4.69 10.02 -0.70
N GLY A 61 -3.87 9.45 -1.58
CA GLY A 61 -4.30 8.99 -2.90
C GLY A 61 -5.41 7.93 -2.82
N ALA A 62 -5.26 6.96 -1.91
CA ALA A 62 -6.27 5.93 -1.66
C ALA A 62 -7.61 6.53 -1.20
N VAL A 63 -7.59 7.41 -0.19
CA VAL A 63 -8.81 8.10 0.29
C VAL A 63 -9.42 8.96 -0.81
N CYS A 64 -8.60 9.66 -1.60
CA CYS A 64 -9.07 10.49 -2.70
C CYS A 64 -9.78 9.64 -3.77
N LEU A 65 -9.21 8.49 -4.12
CA LEU A 65 -9.82 7.52 -5.04
C LEU A 65 -11.13 6.98 -4.49
N PHE A 66 -11.17 6.58 -3.22
CA PHE A 66 -12.37 6.11 -2.54
C PHE A 66 -13.48 7.18 -2.55
N VAL A 67 -13.17 8.42 -2.20
CA VAL A 67 -14.17 9.50 -2.17
C VAL A 67 -14.74 9.77 -3.57
N ARG A 68 -13.92 9.66 -4.62
CA ARG A 68 -14.37 9.87 -6.01
C ARG A 68 -15.17 8.70 -6.58
N ALA A 69 -14.69 7.47 -6.40
CA ALA A 69 -15.25 6.30 -7.06
C ALA A 69 -16.35 5.59 -6.26
N ALA A 70 -16.34 5.66 -4.93
CA ALA A 70 -17.26 4.85 -4.13
C ALA A 70 -18.73 5.34 -4.24
N PRO A 71 -19.71 4.44 -4.37
CA PRO A 71 -21.13 4.77 -4.52
C PRO A 71 -21.82 5.08 -3.16
N PHE A 72 -21.08 5.66 -2.21
CA PHE A 72 -21.57 5.97 -0.86
C PHE A 72 -21.97 7.43 -0.69
N SER A 73 -22.78 7.72 0.33
CA SER A 73 -23.15 9.09 0.69
C SER A 73 -21.93 9.87 1.20
N ARG A 74 -21.99 11.21 1.17
CA ARG A 74 -20.89 12.06 1.66
C ARG A 74 -20.56 11.79 3.13
N VAL A 75 -21.59 11.55 3.96
CA VAL A 75 -21.40 11.24 5.38
C VAL A 75 -20.69 9.91 5.57
N GLN A 76 -21.11 8.85 4.85
CA GLN A 76 -20.45 7.54 4.89
C GLN A 76 -18.99 7.63 4.46
N LYS A 77 -18.70 8.41 3.40
CA LYS A 77 -17.34 8.63 2.91
C LYS A 77 -16.46 9.29 3.96
N VAL A 78 -16.96 10.34 4.61
CA VAL A 78 -16.23 11.06 5.67
C VAL A 78 -16.01 10.14 6.88
N LEU A 79 -17.05 9.44 7.34
CA LEU A 79 -16.94 8.52 8.48
C LEU A 79 -15.96 7.37 8.21
N CYS A 80 -15.95 6.84 6.99
CA CYS A 80 -15.00 5.79 6.59
C CYS A 80 -13.58 6.35 6.53
N ALA A 81 -13.36 7.47 5.83
CA ALA A 81 -12.04 8.07 5.67
C ALA A 81 -11.42 8.55 6.99
N LEU A 82 -12.23 9.06 7.91
CA LEU A 82 -11.81 9.48 9.26
C LEU A 82 -11.96 8.37 10.30
N GLY A 83 -12.30 7.16 9.88
CA GLY A 83 -12.37 6.00 10.76
C GLY A 83 -10.98 5.60 11.26
N TYR A 84 -10.95 4.83 12.35
CA TYR A 84 -9.71 4.39 12.99
C TYR A 84 -8.71 3.76 12.01
N PHE A 85 -9.15 2.80 11.19
CA PHE A 85 -8.24 2.10 10.28
C PHE A 85 -7.67 3.01 9.17
N PRO A 86 -8.49 3.70 8.34
CA PRO A 86 -7.94 4.52 7.26
C PRO A 86 -7.12 5.72 7.75
N LEU A 87 -7.51 6.33 8.88
CA LEU A 87 -6.84 7.51 9.40
C LEU A 87 -5.58 7.17 10.22
N PHE A 88 -5.68 6.20 11.12
CA PHE A 88 -4.59 5.89 12.06
C PHE A 88 -3.73 4.74 11.53
N GLU A 89 -4.28 3.53 11.45
CA GLU A 89 -3.50 2.33 11.11
C GLU A 89 -2.88 2.40 9.71
N TYR A 90 -3.64 2.91 8.74
CA TYR A 90 -3.22 2.96 7.33
C TYR A 90 -2.80 4.37 6.89
N GLY A 91 -3.02 5.39 7.72
CA GLY A 91 -2.68 6.77 7.41
C GLY A 91 -1.41 7.25 8.10
N ILE A 92 -1.23 6.90 9.38
CA ILE A 92 -0.14 7.40 10.22
C ILE A 92 1.03 6.42 10.32
N ILE A 93 0.75 5.11 10.41
CA ILE A 93 1.79 4.09 10.59
C ILE A 93 2.27 3.62 9.20
N SER A 94 3.54 3.88 8.87
CA SER A 94 4.12 3.71 7.52
C SER A 94 4.38 2.25 7.16
N ARG A 95 3.32 1.50 6.87
CA ARG A 95 3.35 0.05 6.64
C ARG A 95 2.70 -0.32 5.31
N SER A 96 2.80 -1.59 4.92
CA SER A 96 2.25 -2.10 3.66
C SER A 96 0.71 -2.02 3.57
N TYR A 97 0.01 -1.76 4.68
CA TYR A 97 -1.44 -1.70 4.72
C TYR A 97 -2.03 -0.54 3.91
N SER A 98 -1.38 0.63 3.89
CA SER A 98 -1.81 1.76 3.06
C SER A 98 -1.79 1.43 1.56
N LEU A 99 -0.76 0.68 1.14
CA LEU A 99 -0.66 0.17 -0.23
C LEU A 99 -1.75 -0.86 -0.52
N GLY A 100 -2.04 -1.75 0.43
CA GLY A 100 -3.16 -2.70 0.34
C GLY A 100 -4.50 -1.99 0.19
N MET A 101 -4.77 -0.97 1.00
CA MET A 101 -5.96 -0.12 0.90
C MET A 101 -6.05 0.59 -0.45
N ALA A 102 -4.94 1.18 -0.93
CA ALA A 102 -4.88 1.85 -2.22
C ALA A 102 -5.20 0.91 -3.39
N LEU A 103 -4.60 -0.28 -3.40
CA LEU A 103 -4.79 -1.30 -4.44
C LEU A 103 -6.21 -1.88 -4.41
N LEU A 104 -6.79 -2.08 -3.22
CA LEU A 104 -8.18 -2.53 -3.09
C LEU A 104 -9.15 -1.49 -3.69
N PHE A 105 -8.98 -0.22 -3.36
CA PHE A 105 -9.84 0.84 -3.91
C PHE A 105 -9.62 1.03 -5.41
N LEU A 106 -8.39 0.86 -5.90
CA LEU A 106 -8.08 0.84 -7.32
C LEU A 106 -8.78 -0.31 -8.03
N PHE A 107 -8.72 -1.52 -7.48
CA PHE A 107 -9.44 -2.67 -8.01
C PHE A 107 -10.93 -2.39 -8.14
N CYS A 108 -11.59 -1.89 -7.08
CA CYS A 108 -13.00 -1.55 -7.12
C CYS A 108 -13.31 -0.49 -8.19
N ALA A 109 -12.49 0.56 -8.29
CA ALA A 109 -12.66 1.60 -9.29
C ALA A 109 -12.53 1.07 -10.73
N LEU A 110 -11.52 0.22 -10.99
CA LEU A 110 -11.31 -0.41 -12.31
C LEU A 110 -12.48 -1.30 -12.70
N CYS A 111 -13.02 -2.08 -11.76
CA CYS A 111 -14.22 -2.90 -11.98
C CYS A 111 -15.45 -2.03 -12.31
N CYS A 112 -15.66 -0.93 -11.57
CA CYS A 112 -16.76 0.00 -11.84
C CYS A 112 -16.64 0.66 -13.22
N MET A 113 -15.41 0.99 -13.65
CA MET A 113 -15.15 1.59 -14.96
C MET A 113 -15.12 0.57 -16.11
N ARG A 114 -15.30 -0.72 -15.84
CA ARG A 114 -15.14 -1.82 -16.82
C ARG A 114 -13.81 -1.73 -17.56
N ALA A 115 -12.73 -1.50 -16.80
CA ALA A 115 -11.39 -1.47 -17.35
C ALA A 115 -10.99 -2.84 -17.95
N ASP A 116 -9.96 -2.83 -18.78
CA ASP A 116 -9.38 -4.05 -19.34
C ASP A 116 -8.97 -5.02 -18.23
N ILE A 117 -9.19 -6.32 -18.49
CA ILE A 117 -8.87 -7.41 -17.57
C ILE A 117 -7.40 -7.42 -17.15
N ILE A 118 -6.49 -6.96 -18.01
CA ILE A 118 -5.05 -6.89 -17.69
C ILE A 118 -4.82 -5.97 -16.49
N TRP A 119 -5.45 -4.79 -16.45
CA TRP A 119 -5.29 -3.84 -15.35
C TRP A 119 -5.88 -4.37 -14.04
N ILE A 120 -7.01 -5.06 -14.13
CA ILE A 120 -7.65 -5.71 -12.98
C ILE A 120 -6.74 -6.81 -12.43
N ALA A 121 -6.25 -7.70 -13.30
CA ALA A 121 -5.36 -8.80 -12.94
C ALA A 121 -4.02 -8.30 -12.35
N CYS A 122 -3.41 -7.27 -12.95
CA CYS A 122 -2.20 -6.64 -12.42
C CYS A 122 -2.43 -6.06 -11.03
N THR A 123 -3.57 -5.39 -10.80
CA THR A 123 -3.90 -4.82 -9.50
C THR A 123 -4.09 -5.90 -8.44
N LEU A 124 -4.79 -6.99 -8.77
CA LEU A 124 -4.94 -8.14 -7.88
C LEU A 124 -3.61 -8.83 -7.57
N ALA A 125 -2.76 -9.01 -8.59
CA ALA A 125 -1.42 -9.59 -8.41
C ALA A 125 -0.56 -8.74 -7.46
N LEU A 126 -0.61 -7.41 -7.58
CA LEU A 126 0.06 -6.50 -6.65
C LEU A 126 -0.57 -6.55 -5.25
N LEU A 127 -1.90 -6.65 -5.15
CA LEU A 127 -2.61 -6.74 -3.86
C LEU A 127 -2.16 -7.98 -3.07
N CYS A 128 -1.98 -9.12 -3.74
CA CYS A 128 -1.42 -10.34 -3.15
C CYS A 128 -0.04 -10.13 -2.49
N GLN A 129 0.73 -9.17 -2.98
CA GLN A 129 2.09 -8.88 -2.51
C GLN A 129 2.13 -7.86 -1.36
N THR A 130 0.99 -7.43 -0.82
CA THR A 130 0.96 -6.43 0.27
C THR A 130 1.05 -7.08 1.66
N ASN A 131 0.18 -8.05 1.93
CA ASN A 131 0.11 -8.84 3.16
C ASN A 131 -0.89 -10.00 2.97
N LEU A 132 -1.02 -10.86 3.99
CA LEU A 132 -1.93 -12.01 3.98
C LEU A 132 -3.40 -11.63 3.72
N ILE A 133 -3.87 -10.52 4.31
CA ILE A 133 -5.26 -10.06 4.12
C ILE A 133 -5.46 -9.62 2.66
N GLY A 134 -4.47 -8.93 2.08
CA GLY A 134 -4.48 -8.56 0.66
C GLY A 134 -4.57 -9.78 -0.26
N LEU A 135 -3.82 -10.85 0.03
CA LEU A 135 -3.91 -12.12 -0.70
C LEU A 135 -5.32 -12.72 -0.60
N LEU A 136 -5.88 -12.82 0.60
CA LEU A 136 -7.23 -13.37 0.79
C LEU A 136 -8.28 -12.56 0.04
N LEU A 137 -8.23 -11.22 0.13
CA LEU A 137 -9.13 -10.34 -0.60
C LEU A 137 -8.99 -10.50 -2.12
N ALA A 138 -7.76 -10.62 -2.62
CA ALA A 138 -7.52 -10.80 -4.05
C ALA A 138 -8.07 -12.13 -4.56
N VAL A 139 -7.92 -13.22 -3.80
CA VAL A 139 -8.50 -14.53 -4.14
C VAL A 139 -10.02 -14.47 -4.13
N CYS A 140 -10.64 -13.89 -3.09
CA CYS A 140 -12.10 -13.73 -3.04
C CYS A 140 -12.65 -12.88 -4.19
N ALA A 141 -11.89 -11.87 -4.63
CA ALA A 141 -12.29 -10.97 -5.70
C ALA A 141 -12.07 -11.54 -7.12
N ALA A 142 -11.30 -12.63 -7.25
CA ALA A 142 -11.00 -13.28 -8.51
C ALA A 142 -11.99 -14.39 -8.90
N VAL A 143 -12.91 -14.76 -7.99
CA VAL A 143 -13.99 -15.74 -8.19
C VAL A 143 -15.24 -15.05 -8.71
#